data_AF-A0A2E7JUG1-F1
#
_entry.id   AF-A0A2E7JUG1-F1
#
_cell.length_a   1.000
_cell.length_b   1.000
_cell.length_c   1.000
_cell.angle_alpha   90.00
_cell.angle_beta   90.00
_cell.angle_gamma   90.00
#
_symmetry.space_group_name_H-M   'P 1'
#
loop_
_entity.id
_entity.type
_entity.pdbx_description
1 polymer ?
#
loop_
_entity_poly.entity_id
_entity_poly.type
_entity_poly.pdbx_seq_one_letter_code
_entity_poly.pdbx_strand_id
1 'polypeptide(L)'
;MTIAEYEAEAEAQERSEPTPLYRLLHKKGIASDMAAFMALRESSGIRVLHTPLPEAIHACHTAGGIAVLAHPGHDTGVVFTFDEENIAALATAGLNGVEVFHPAHTRDQEQEYARIADRLGLVKTGGSDMHIPRPEPQKMVGGTYCDWDEVLQYLQR
;
A
#
# COMPACT_ATOMS: atom_id res chain seq x y z
N MET A 1 -3.51 -1.92 -30.19
CA MET A 1 -3.59 -2.64 -28.91
C MET A 1 -4.98 -3.22 -28.80
N THR A 2 -5.11 -4.54 -28.67
CA THR A 2 -6.40 -5.23 -28.51
C THR A 2 -6.55 -5.77 -27.09
N ILE A 3 -7.78 -6.12 -26.70
CA ILE A 3 -8.06 -6.78 -25.41
C ILE A 3 -7.29 -8.11 -25.33
N ALA A 4 -7.27 -8.91 -26.39
CA ALA A 4 -6.55 -10.17 -26.43
C ALA A 4 -5.03 -10.01 -26.23
N GLU A 5 -4.42 -8.92 -26.74
CA GLU A 5 -3.01 -8.63 -26.49
C GLU A 5 -2.74 -8.31 -25.01
N TYR A 6 -3.67 -7.61 -24.34
CA TYR A 6 -3.57 -7.32 -22.92
C TYR A 6 -3.77 -8.57 -22.06
N GLU A 7 -4.79 -9.38 -22.36
CA GLU A 7 -5.07 -10.64 -21.67
C GLU A 7 -3.89 -11.60 -21.75
N ALA A 8 -3.26 -11.72 -22.93
CA ALA A 8 -2.06 -12.53 -23.09
C ALA A 8 -0.88 -12.05 -22.22
N GLU A 9 -0.67 -10.73 -22.10
CA GLU A 9 0.37 -10.17 -21.22
C GLU A 9 0.04 -10.33 -19.74
N ALA A 10 -1.24 -10.35 -19.37
CA ALA A 10 -1.71 -10.59 -18.01
C ALA A 10 -1.57 -12.06 -17.61
N GLU A 11 -1.91 -12.99 -18.50
CA GLU A 11 -1.69 -14.43 -18.31
C GLU A 11 -0.22 -14.79 -18.27
N ALA A 12 0.60 -14.15 -19.12
CA ALA A 12 2.05 -14.33 -19.17
C ALA A 12 2.80 -13.52 -18.11
N GLN A 13 2.10 -12.82 -17.20
CA GLN A 13 2.75 -12.09 -16.12
C GLN A 13 3.24 -13.06 -15.06
N GLU A 14 4.55 -13.13 -14.88
CA GLU A 14 5.12 -13.84 -13.75
C GLU A 14 5.09 -12.96 -12.50
N ARG A 15 5.10 -13.59 -11.31
CA ARG A 15 5.15 -12.90 -10.00
C ARG A 15 6.50 -12.20 -9.80
N SER A 16 6.72 -11.10 -10.51
CA SER A 16 7.90 -10.22 -10.45
C SER A 16 7.83 -9.03 -11.37
N GLU A 17 6.95 -9.10 -12.35
CA GLU A 17 7.00 -8.19 -13.45
C GLU A 17 6.11 -6.97 -13.24
N PRO A 18 6.48 -5.83 -13.84
CA PRO A 18 5.61 -4.67 -13.92
C PRO A 18 4.23 -5.04 -14.50
N THR A 19 3.27 -4.13 -14.33
CA THR A 19 1.87 -4.38 -14.73
C THR A 19 1.76 -4.85 -16.20
N PRO A 20 0.77 -5.71 -16.54
CA PRO A 20 0.58 -6.18 -17.91
C PRO A 20 0.45 -5.04 -18.92
N LEU A 21 -0.18 -3.94 -18.50
CA LEU A 21 -0.32 -2.74 -19.33
C LEU A 21 1.04 -2.09 -19.61
N TYR A 22 1.92 -1.95 -18.60
CA TYR A 22 3.27 -1.46 -18.82
C TYR A 22 4.04 -2.36 -19.80
N ARG A 23 4.03 -3.68 -19.57
CA ARG A 23 4.76 -4.65 -20.40
C ARG A 23 4.33 -4.56 -21.86
N LEU A 24 3.02 -4.49 -22.10
CA LEU A 24 2.46 -4.37 -23.44
C LEU A 24 2.89 -3.08 -24.14
N LEU A 25 2.77 -1.94 -23.45
CA LEU A 25 3.13 -0.64 -24.03
C LEU A 25 4.63 -0.51 -24.28
N HIS A 26 5.46 -1.07 -23.39
CA HIS A 26 6.90 -1.13 -23.57
C HIS A 26 7.29 -2.02 -24.76
N LYS A 27 6.72 -3.21 -24.86
CA LYS A 27 6.96 -4.15 -25.99
C LYS A 27 6.54 -3.58 -27.34
N LYS A 28 5.53 -2.70 -27.36
CA LYS A 28 5.09 -1.99 -28.57
C LYS A 28 5.90 -0.72 -28.86
N GLY A 29 6.88 -0.37 -28.02
CA GLY A 29 7.69 0.83 -28.17
C GLY A 29 6.94 2.14 -27.89
N ILE A 30 5.80 2.08 -27.21
CA ILE A 30 4.98 3.26 -26.88
C ILE A 30 5.51 3.94 -25.61
N ALA A 31 5.93 3.16 -24.61
CA ALA A 31 6.62 3.66 -23.42
C ALA A 31 8.05 3.12 -23.40
N SER A 32 9.05 3.99 -23.33
CA SER A 32 10.47 3.59 -23.29
C SER A 32 10.88 2.97 -21.97
N ASP A 33 10.22 3.37 -20.88
CA ASP A 33 10.53 2.98 -19.51
C ASP A 33 9.32 3.30 -18.61
N MET A 34 9.45 3.02 -17.31
CA MET A 34 8.39 3.25 -16.32
C MET A 34 8.03 4.73 -16.18
N ALA A 35 8.99 5.65 -16.32
CA ALA A 35 8.72 7.09 -16.23
C ALA A 35 7.88 7.55 -17.42
N ALA A 36 8.23 7.13 -18.63
CA ALA A 36 7.45 7.39 -19.84
C ALA A 36 6.04 6.79 -19.77
N PHE A 37 5.90 5.58 -19.19
CA PHE A 37 4.59 4.98 -18.95
C PHE A 37 3.73 5.79 -17.97
N MET A 38 4.32 6.26 -16.86
CA MET A 38 3.60 7.08 -15.88
C MET A 38 3.18 8.44 -16.47
N ALA A 39 4.05 9.08 -17.25
CA ALA A 39 3.73 10.31 -17.97
C ALA A 39 2.60 10.10 -18.99
N LEU A 40 2.61 8.99 -19.73
CA LEU A 40 1.53 8.64 -20.65
C LEU A 40 0.21 8.41 -19.92
N ARG A 41 0.25 7.72 -18.77
CA ARG A 41 -0.92 7.48 -17.93
C ARG A 41 -1.52 8.81 -17.45
N GLU A 42 -0.69 9.75 -17.02
CA GLU A 42 -1.11 11.08 -16.62
C GLU A 42 -1.73 11.87 -17.79
N SER A 43 -1.08 11.88 -18.97
CA SER A 43 -1.57 12.60 -20.15
C SER A 43 -2.79 11.94 -20.81
N SER A 44 -3.07 10.67 -20.52
CA SER A 44 -4.19 9.92 -21.10
C SER A 44 -5.57 10.40 -20.64
N GLY A 45 -5.61 11.22 -19.58
CA GLY A 45 -6.86 11.65 -18.95
C GLY A 45 -7.55 10.57 -18.12
N ILE A 46 -6.93 9.39 -17.95
CA ILE A 46 -7.40 8.36 -17.02
C ILE A 46 -7.27 8.90 -15.60
N ARG A 47 -8.41 9.06 -14.94
CA ARG A 47 -8.46 9.41 -13.51
C ARG A 47 -8.72 8.15 -12.71
N VAL A 48 -7.80 7.82 -11.81
CA VAL A 48 -8.11 6.86 -10.75
C VAL A 48 -8.89 7.61 -9.68
N LEU A 49 -10.12 7.19 -9.47
CA LEU A 49 -10.94 7.68 -8.37
C LEU A 49 -10.67 6.77 -7.18
N HIS A 50 -10.13 7.36 -6.12
CA HIS A 50 -10.01 6.70 -4.83
C HIS A 50 -11.26 7.02 -4.00
N THR A 51 -11.78 6.02 -3.32
CA THR A 51 -12.83 6.19 -2.32
C THR A 51 -12.31 7.09 -1.20
N PRO A 52 -13.10 8.05 -0.70
CA PRO A 52 -12.74 8.81 0.50
C PRO A 52 -12.37 7.88 1.66
N LEU A 53 -11.28 8.19 2.38
CA LEU A 53 -10.77 7.32 3.43
C LEU A 53 -11.82 6.96 4.50
N PRO A 54 -12.67 7.88 5.00
CA PRO A 54 -13.73 7.53 5.94
C PRO A 54 -14.74 6.51 5.38
N GLU A 55 -15.07 6.59 4.09
CA GLU A 55 -15.97 5.63 3.44
C GLU A 55 -15.31 4.25 3.32
N ALA A 56 -14.00 4.21 3.02
CA ALA A 56 -13.25 2.96 2.96
C ALA A 56 -13.16 2.28 4.35
N ILE A 57 -12.92 3.06 5.41
CA ILE A 57 -12.94 2.58 6.80
C ILE A 57 -14.32 2.00 7.14
N HIS A 58 -15.39 2.75 6.85
CA HIS A 58 -16.75 2.32 7.11
C HIS A 58 -17.12 1.02 6.36
N ALA A 59 -16.71 0.90 5.09
CA ALA A 59 -16.93 -0.31 4.30
C ALA A 59 -16.20 -1.53 4.91
N CYS A 60 -14.97 -1.34 5.40
CA CYS A 60 -14.21 -2.39 6.07
C CYS A 60 -14.93 -2.90 7.33
N HIS A 61 -15.41 -1.99 8.18
CA HIS A 61 -16.17 -2.35 9.38
C HIS A 61 -17.50 -3.03 9.07
N THR A 62 -18.21 -2.57 8.02
CA THR A 62 -19.47 -3.18 7.59
C THR A 62 -19.28 -4.62 7.12
N ALA A 63 -18.09 -4.95 6.62
CA ALA A 63 -17.69 -6.33 6.29
C ALA A 63 -17.20 -7.15 7.50
N GLY A 64 -17.20 -6.58 8.71
CA GLY A 64 -16.69 -7.21 9.93
C GLY A 64 -15.16 -7.19 10.07
N GLY A 65 -14.47 -6.40 9.25
CA GLY A 65 -13.01 -6.24 9.30
C GLY A 65 -12.57 -5.09 10.20
N ILE A 66 -11.24 -4.93 10.31
CA ILE A 66 -10.59 -3.77 10.92
C ILE A 66 -9.82 -2.99 9.86
N ALA A 67 -9.86 -1.66 9.95
CA ALA A 67 -9.20 -0.77 9.00
C ALA A 67 -7.79 -0.42 9.48
N VAL A 68 -6.78 -0.71 8.65
CA VAL A 68 -5.36 -0.43 8.95
C VAL A 68 -4.78 0.43 7.84
N LEU A 69 -4.06 1.49 8.22
CA LEU A 69 -3.35 2.37 7.29
C LEU A 69 -2.06 1.69 6.82
N ALA A 70 -2.03 1.25 5.56
CA ALA A 70 -0.89 0.56 4.97
C ALA A 70 0.26 1.53 4.63
N HIS A 71 1.48 1.11 4.98
CA HIS A 71 2.79 1.71 4.68
C HIS A 71 2.78 3.24 4.48
N PRO A 72 2.37 4.03 5.50
CA PRO A 72 2.21 5.49 5.38
C PRO A 72 3.50 6.25 5.05
N GLY A 73 4.67 5.64 5.29
CA GLY A 73 5.97 6.22 4.98
C GLY A 73 6.46 5.92 3.56
N HIS A 74 5.72 5.12 2.78
CA HIS A 74 6.07 4.83 1.39
C HIS A 74 5.81 6.05 0.51
N ASP A 75 6.86 6.57 -0.12
CA ASP A 75 6.74 7.68 -1.07
C ASP A 75 6.10 7.20 -2.37
N THR A 76 4.81 7.55 -2.55
CA THR A 76 4.04 7.27 -3.76
C THR A 76 3.93 8.49 -4.68
N GLY A 77 4.70 9.57 -4.43
CA GLY A 77 4.58 10.83 -5.18
C GLY A 77 3.28 11.60 -4.92
N VAL A 78 2.59 11.30 -3.82
CA VAL A 78 1.37 12.00 -3.40
C VAL A 78 1.74 13.11 -2.42
N VAL A 79 1.14 14.30 -2.58
CA VAL A 79 1.41 15.49 -1.74
C VAL A 79 0.81 15.37 -0.32
N PHE A 80 0.16 14.26 -0.01
CA PHE A 80 -0.50 14.02 1.27
C PHE A 80 0.45 13.27 2.22
N THR A 81 0.67 13.83 3.40
CA THR A 81 1.51 13.24 4.44
C THR A 81 0.64 12.61 5.51
N PHE A 82 0.94 11.36 5.89
CA PHE A 82 0.30 10.71 7.05
C PHE A 82 1.05 11.08 8.33
N ASP A 83 0.93 12.34 8.74
CA ASP A 83 1.42 12.83 10.03
C ASP A 83 0.42 12.56 11.17
N GLU A 84 0.79 12.98 12.38
CA GLU A 84 -0.01 12.77 13.58
C GLU A 84 -1.43 13.34 13.48
N GLU A 85 -1.58 14.53 12.88
CA GLU A 85 -2.86 15.21 12.73
C GLU A 85 -3.78 14.43 11.78
N ASN A 86 -3.27 14.04 10.62
CA ASN A 86 -4.03 13.30 9.63
C ASN A 86 -4.39 11.90 10.12
N ILE A 87 -3.47 11.21 10.81
CA ILE A 87 -3.77 9.89 11.40
C ILE A 87 -4.80 10.02 12.53
N ALA A 88 -4.75 11.07 13.35
CA ALA A 88 -5.77 11.31 14.39
C ALA A 88 -7.16 11.57 13.80
N ALA A 89 -7.24 12.27 12.66
CA ALA A 89 -8.50 12.45 11.94
C ALA A 89 -9.06 11.11 11.43
N LEU A 90 -8.20 10.22 10.91
CA LEU A 90 -8.61 8.87 10.49
C LEU A 90 -9.00 7.98 11.67
N ALA A 91 -8.29 8.07 12.80
CA ALA A 91 -8.67 7.40 14.04
C ALA A 91 -10.07 7.82 14.50
N THR A 92 -10.37 9.12 14.41
CA THR A 92 -11.72 9.66 14.70
C THR A 92 -12.78 9.11 13.73
N ALA A 93 -12.39 8.82 12.48
CA ALA A 93 -13.25 8.17 11.48
C ALA A 93 -13.34 6.64 11.64
N GLY A 94 -12.66 6.05 12.63
CA GLY A 94 -12.72 4.62 12.94
C GLY A 94 -11.51 3.80 12.50
N LEU A 95 -10.40 4.42 12.10
CA LEU A 95 -9.16 3.68 11.83
C LEU A 95 -8.76 2.85 13.07
N ASN A 96 -8.43 1.58 12.86
CA ASN A 96 -8.06 0.65 13.92
C ASN A 96 -6.56 0.56 14.12
N GLY A 97 -5.78 0.70 13.06
CA GLY A 97 -4.34 0.43 13.08
C GLY A 97 -3.54 1.21 12.06
N VAL A 98 -2.22 1.16 12.24
CA VAL A 98 -1.22 1.70 11.31
C VAL A 98 -0.18 0.61 11.07
N GLU A 99 0.26 0.45 9.83
CA GLU A 99 1.43 -0.35 9.51
C GLU A 99 2.68 0.42 9.94
N VAL A 100 3.30 -0.04 11.02
CA VAL A 100 4.51 0.56 11.57
C VAL A 100 5.73 -0.04 10.89
N PHE A 101 5.76 -1.37 10.76
CA PHE A 101 6.92 -2.11 10.27
C PHE A 101 6.73 -2.42 8.79
N HIS A 102 7.51 -1.76 7.93
CA HIS A 102 7.44 -1.97 6.48
C HIS A 102 8.81 -1.74 5.83
N PRO A 103 9.21 -2.51 4.80
CA PRO A 103 10.51 -2.35 4.13
C PRO A 103 10.80 -0.98 3.53
N ALA A 104 9.78 -0.17 3.27
CA ALA A 104 9.92 1.19 2.77
C ALA A 104 10.07 2.24 3.89
N HIS A 105 9.88 1.87 5.16
CA HIS A 105 10.02 2.79 6.28
C HIS A 105 11.48 2.92 6.72
N THR A 106 11.90 4.14 7.01
CA THR A 106 13.12 4.40 7.78
C THR A 106 12.87 4.08 9.25
N ARG A 107 13.96 3.92 10.02
CA ARG A 107 13.85 3.74 11.49
C ARG A 107 13.14 4.90 12.18
N ASP A 108 13.31 6.13 11.67
CA ASP A 108 12.65 7.30 12.23
C ASP A 108 11.14 7.28 11.95
N GLN A 109 10.74 6.83 10.74
CA GLN A 109 9.33 6.61 10.40
C GLN A 109 8.71 5.50 11.27
N GLU A 110 9.38 4.37 11.46
CA GLU A 110 8.90 3.30 12.35
C GLU A 110 8.68 3.82 13.78
N GLN A 111 9.64 4.58 14.32
CA GLN A 111 9.54 5.16 15.66
C GLN A 111 8.37 6.16 15.77
N GLU A 112 8.21 7.01 14.76
CA GLU A 112 7.16 8.01 14.73
C GLU A 112 5.76 7.37 14.63
N TYR A 113 5.58 6.41 13.72
CA TYR A 113 4.30 5.72 13.58
C TYR A 113 3.96 4.86 14.81
N ALA A 114 4.95 4.23 15.43
CA ALA A 114 4.75 3.54 16.71
C ALA A 114 4.26 4.50 17.80
N ARG A 115 4.90 5.67 17.93
CA ARG A 115 4.52 6.71 18.91
C ARG A 115 3.10 7.22 18.66
N ILE A 116 2.74 7.48 17.41
CA ILE A 116 1.40 7.94 17.03
C ILE A 116 0.37 6.86 17.35
N ALA A 117 0.64 5.59 17.00
CA ALA A 117 -0.24 4.47 17.26
C ALA A 117 -0.50 4.27 18.76
N ASP A 118 0.56 4.28 19.58
CA ASP A 118 0.44 4.15 21.03
C ASP A 118 -0.40 5.28 21.64
N ARG A 119 -0.20 6.53 21.19
CA ARG A 119 -0.93 7.70 21.69
C ARG A 119 -2.41 7.68 21.32
N LEU A 120 -2.74 7.16 20.14
CA LEU A 120 -4.11 7.10 19.62
C LEU A 120 -4.82 5.78 19.96
N GLY A 121 -4.12 4.81 20.55
CA GLY A 121 -4.66 3.49 20.86
C GLY A 121 -4.89 2.61 19.62
N LEU A 122 -4.12 2.84 18.55
CA LEU A 122 -4.19 2.09 17.30
C LEU A 122 -3.31 0.84 17.37
N VAL A 123 -3.73 -0.25 16.71
CA VAL A 123 -2.90 -1.46 16.60
C VAL A 123 -1.71 -1.22 15.66
N LYS A 124 -0.52 -1.66 16.09
CA LYS A 124 0.70 -1.59 15.28
C LYS A 124 0.82 -2.87 14.45
N THR A 125 0.78 -2.73 13.13
CA THR A 125 0.91 -3.86 12.19
C THR A 125 2.21 -3.80 11.41
N GLY A 126 2.50 -4.86 10.67
CA GLY A 126 3.70 -4.95 9.86
C GLY A 126 3.57 -5.98 8.75
N GLY A 127 4.16 -5.67 7.60
CA GLY A 127 4.07 -6.48 6.40
C GLY A 127 5.24 -6.22 5.47
N SER A 128 5.55 -7.24 4.65
CA SER A 128 6.63 -7.16 3.66
C SER A 128 6.21 -6.47 2.36
N ASP A 129 4.90 -6.31 2.16
CA ASP A 129 4.28 -5.92 0.89
C ASP A 129 4.85 -6.68 -0.33
N MET A 130 5.12 -7.97 -0.11
CA MET A 130 5.71 -8.83 -1.12
C MET A 130 4.72 -9.06 -2.26
N HIS A 131 4.93 -8.37 -3.37
CA HIS A 131 4.28 -8.70 -4.63
C HIS A 131 4.98 -9.89 -5.29
N ILE A 132 6.30 -10.00 -5.09
CA ILE A 132 7.23 -10.79 -5.92
C ILE A 132 8.47 -11.21 -5.12
N PRO A 133 9.11 -12.36 -5.39
CA PRO A 133 10.38 -12.71 -4.75
C PRO A 133 11.47 -11.67 -5.04
N ARG A 134 12.14 -11.20 -3.99
CA ARG A 134 13.19 -10.19 -4.06
C ARG A 134 14.43 -10.65 -3.29
N PRO A 135 15.64 -10.19 -3.68
CA PRO A 135 16.86 -10.53 -2.95
C PRO A 135 16.88 -9.92 -1.54
N GLU A 136 16.15 -8.83 -1.30
CA GLU A 136 16.04 -8.20 0.02
C GLU A 136 15.16 -9.03 0.96
N PRO A 137 15.71 -9.63 2.04
CA PRO A 137 14.97 -10.54 2.91
C PRO A 137 13.74 -9.89 3.55
N GLN A 138 13.80 -8.61 3.90
CA GLN A 138 12.70 -7.87 4.50
C GLN A 138 11.48 -7.73 3.58
N LYS A 139 11.68 -7.80 2.25
CA LYS A 139 10.60 -7.72 1.24
C LYS A 139 10.03 -9.10 0.87
N MET A 140 10.49 -10.17 1.51
CA MET A 140 9.97 -11.53 1.32
C MET A 140 8.82 -11.82 2.30
N VAL A 141 7.99 -12.83 2.01
CA VAL A 141 6.98 -13.32 2.97
C VAL A 141 7.62 -13.55 4.34
N GLY A 142 7.07 -12.91 5.38
CA GLY A 142 7.58 -13.01 6.76
C GLY A 142 8.88 -12.24 7.03
N GLY A 143 9.42 -11.54 6.04
CA GLY A 143 10.65 -10.74 6.18
C GLY A 143 10.48 -9.47 7.01
N THR A 144 9.27 -8.91 7.03
CA THR A 144 8.84 -7.84 7.92
C THR A 144 7.52 -8.25 8.54
N TYR A 145 7.42 -8.06 9.85
CA TYR A 145 6.31 -8.53 10.69
C TYR A 145 6.11 -7.58 11.88
N CYS A 146 4.97 -7.74 12.55
CA CYS A 146 4.66 -7.07 13.81
C CYS A 146 4.63 -8.09 14.97
N ASP A 147 4.52 -7.58 16.20
CA ASP A 147 4.24 -8.42 17.35
C ASP A 147 2.81 -8.97 17.27
N TRP A 148 2.70 -10.28 17.04
CA TRP A 148 1.42 -10.94 16.88
C TRP A 148 0.59 -10.95 18.16
N ASP A 149 1.23 -11.00 19.33
CA ASP A 149 0.52 -11.01 20.61
C ASP A 149 -0.15 -9.64 20.84
N GLU A 150 0.49 -8.55 20.42
CA GLU A 150 -0.11 -7.21 20.48
C GLU A 150 -1.36 -7.11 19.59
N VAL A 151 -1.30 -7.66 18.37
CA VAL A 151 -2.45 -7.70 17.46
C VAL A 151 -3.59 -8.54 18.03
N LEU A 152 -3.29 -9.72 18.58
CA LEU A 152 -4.30 -10.58 19.21
C LEU A 152 -4.96 -9.90 20.41
N GLN A 153 -4.18 -9.22 21.26
CA GLN A 153 -4.71 -8.45 22.38
C GLN A 153 -5.63 -7.32 21.92
N TYR A 154 -5.33 -6.66 20.80
CA TYR A 154 -6.21 -5.64 20.24
C TYR A 154 -7.54 -6.24 19.77
N LEU A 155 -7.49 -7.38 19.05
CA LEU A 155 -8.68 -8.04 18.52
C LEU A 155 -9.61 -8.64 19.59
N GLN A 156 -9.13 -8.78 20.83
CA GLN A 156 -9.90 -9.31 21.96
C GLN A 156 -10.62 -8.23 22.77
N ARG A 157 -10.44 -6.94 22.45
CA ARG A 157 -11.10 -5.81 23.11
C ARG A 157 -12.56 -5.67 22.65
#